data_AF-A0A0Q6SYC6-F1
#
_entry.id   AF-A0A0Q6SYC6-F1
#
_cell.length_a   1.000
_cell.length_b   1.000
_cell.length_c   1.000
_cell.angle_alpha   90.00
_cell.angle_beta   90.00
_cell.angle_gamma   90.00
#
_symmetry.space_group_name_H-M   'P 1'
#
loop_
_entity.id
_entity.type
_entity.pdbx_description
1 polymer ?
#
loop_
_entity_poly.entity_id
_entity_poly.type
_entity_poly.pdbx_seq_one_letter_code
_entity_poly.pdbx_strand_id
1 'polypeptide(L)'
;MLSVEVPWLDWPPAIDEVPETPIVLDLLVFCAESAGKPVSEGHHGYFNHDHLSWDREPGLERFAADVNRLFARSGVGFEMKADGGIQRLMPAAFAEIVGWTVYQTGDSETDALLERSMKLINSAKIDDRKDGLEKIWDAFERIKTIEPGANKKAQADALLDRAATSGSRFRQELGTEASALTSIGNTFRIRHSETGQENLSRPEYLDYLFFRMLSFIQLALKTTGRTTS
;
A
#
# COMPACT_ATOMS: atom_id res chain seq x y z
N MET A 1 4.45 20.01 -21.30
CA MET A 1 4.99 18.74 -20.75
C MET A 1 4.40 18.48 -19.37
N LEU A 2 4.56 19.38 -18.39
CA LEU A 2 3.92 19.24 -17.06
C LEU A 2 2.40 19.00 -17.14
N SER A 3 1.66 19.79 -17.90
CA SER A 3 0.19 19.65 -18.04
C SER A 3 -0.27 18.35 -18.73
N VAL A 4 0.66 17.58 -19.31
CA VAL A 4 0.38 16.26 -19.91
C VAL A 4 0.59 15.16 -18.88
N GLU A 5 1.67 15.25 -18.09
CA GLU A 5 2.03 14.25 -17.07
C GLU A 5 1.25 14.42 -15.76
N VAL A 6 0.89 15.65 -15.39
CA VAL A 6 0.09 15.99 -14.21
C VAL A 6 -1.13 16.82 -14.64
N PRO A 7 -2.08 16.21 -15.37
CA PRO A 7 -3.19 16.95 -16.01
C PRO A 7 -4.21 17.51 -15.00
N TRP A 8 -4.14 17.07 -13.75
CA TRP A 8 -4.99 17.52 -12.64
C TRP A 8 -4.44 18.75 -11.91
N LEU A 9 -3.27 19.26 -12.29
CA LEU A 9 -2.67 20.45 -11.71
C LEU A 9 -2.74 21.61 -12.70
N ASP A 10 -3.50 22.65 -12.35
CA ASP A 10 -3.42 23.93 -13.03
C ASP A 10 -2.05 24.58 -12.78
N TRP A 11 -1.43 25.11 -13.84
CA TRP A 11 -0.10 25.72 -13.75
C TRP A 11 -0.11 27.20 -14.21
N PRO A 12 0.39 28.12 -13.37
CA PRO A 12 0.90 27.91 -12.01
C PRO A 12 -0.21 27.54 -11.01
N PRO A 13 0.10 26.86 -9.88
CA PRO A 13 -0.89 26.53 -8.87
C PRO A 13 -1.54 27.80 -8.31
N ALA A 14 -2.83 27.75 -8.01
CA ALA A 14 -3.53 28.84 -7.34
C ALA A 14 -2.92 29.11 -5.96
N ILE A 15 -2.74 30.38 -5.61
CA ILE A 15 -2.05 30.79 -4.38
C ILE A 15 -2.90 30.52 -3.13
N ASP A 16 -4.22 30.48 -3.29
CA ASP A 16 -5.24 30.31 -2.25
C ASP A 16 -5.83 28.90 -2.18
N GLU A 17 -5.39 27.99 -3.05
CA GLU A 17 -5.86 26.61 -3.08
C GLU A 17 -4.70 25.64 -2.83
N VAL A 18 -4.88 24.72 -1.89
CA VAL A 18 -3.91 23.65 -1.62
C VAL A 18 -4.34 22.43 -2.43
N PRO A 19 -3.54 21.97 -3.42
CA PRO A 19 -3.89 20.77 -4.17
C PRO A 19 -3.98 19.54 -3.27
N GLU A 20 -4.80 18.57 -3.67
CA GLU A 20 -4.87 17.29 -2.97
C GLU A 20 -3.49 16.62 -2.92
N THR A 21 -3.19 15.91 -1.83
CA THR A 21 -1.89 15.27 -1.63
C THR A 21 -1.42 14.43 -2.82
N PRO A 22 -2.25 13.58 -3.46
CA PRO A 22 -1.80 12.81 -4.62
C PRO A 22 -1.29 13.68 -5.78
N ILE A 23 -1.90 14.85 -6.02
CA ILE A 23 -1.47 15.79 -7.06
C ILE A 23 -0.10 16.37 -6.74
N VAL A 24 0.11 16.75 -5.46
CA VAL A 24 1.41 17.24 -4.99
C VAL A 24 2.49 16.17 -5.15
N LEU A 25 2.18 14.91 -4.85
CA LEU A 25 3.11 13.79 -4.99
C LEU A 25 3.44 13.51 -6.47
N ASP A 26 2.45 13.53 -7.37
CA ASP A 26 2.67 13.39 -8.82
C ASP A 26 3.57 14.51 -9.37
N LEU A 27 3.37 15.76 -8.91
CA LEU A 27 4.26 16.88 -9.26
C LEU A 27 5.70 16.65 -8.78
N LEU A 28 5.89 16.14 -7.56
CA LEU A 28 7.21 15.82 -7.03
C LEU A 28 7.89 14.72 -7.85
N VAL A 29 7.16 13.69 -8.27
CA VAL A 29 7.68 12.63 -9.17
C VAL A 29 8.08 13.23 -10.53
N PHE A 30 7.23 14.07 -11.13
CA PHE A 30 7.56 14.78 -12.36
C PHE A 30 8.84 15.63 -12.23
N CYS A 31 8.98 16.37 -11.13
CA CYS A 31 10.21 17.12 -10.84
C CYS A 31 11.41 16.18 -10.65
N ALA A 32 11.21 15.04 -9.99
CA ALA A 32 12.25 14.06 -9.77
C ALA A 32 12.78 13.52 -11.10
N GLU A 33 11.94 13.27 -12.12
CA GLU A 33 12.35 12.80 -13.45
C GLU A 33 13.34 13.74 -14.14
N SER A 34 13.22 15.05 -13.89
CA SER A 34 14.05 16.10 -14.49
C SER A 34 15.19 16.57 -13.58
N ALA A 35 15.31 16.04 -12.37
CA ALA A 35 16.31 16.51 -11.40
C ALA A 35 17.73 16.13 -11.83
N GLY A 36 18.64 17.10 -11.89
CA GLY A 36 20.05 16.89 -12.23
C GLY A 36 20.96 17.88 -11.50
N LYS A 37 22.15 17.45 -11.11
CA LYS A 37 23.18 18.30 -10.50
C LYS A 37 23.84 19.11 -11.63
N PRO A 38 23.83 20.45 -11.58
CA PRO A 38 24.49 21.24 -12.61
C PRO A 38 26.00 20.99 -12.58
N VAL A 39 26.57 20.74 -13.75
CA VAL A 39 28.00 20.55 -14.00
C VAL A 39 28.44 21.59 -15.02
N SER A 40 29.47 22.36 -14.70
CA SER A 40 30.06 23.31 -15.64
C SER A 40 30.93 22.58 -16.65
N GLU A 41 30.58 22.68 -17.93
CA GLU A 41 31.36 22.13 -19.05
C GLU A 41 32.39 23.13 -19.59
N GLY A 42 32.26 24.40 -19.22
CA GLY A 42 33.20 25.46 -19.60
C GLY A 42 32.53 26.82 -19.62
N HIS A 43 33.36 27.85 -19.65
CA HIS A 43 32.91 29.25 -19.72
C HIS A 43 33.20 29.81 -21.11
N HIS A 44 32.19 30.38 -21.77
CA HIS A 44 32.34 31.00 -23.08
C HIS A 44 32.43 32.52 -22.95
N GLY A 45 33.57 33.10 -23.34
CA GLY A 45 33.83 34.54 -23.19
C GLY A 45 33.00 35.43 -24.12
N TYR A 46 32.52 34.92 -25.27
CA TYR A 46 31.60 35.66 -26.13
C TYR A 46 30.16 35.45 -25.61
N PHE A 47 29.50 36.54 -25.22
CA PHE A 47 28.27 36.60 -24.40
C PHE A 47 28.40 36.17 -22.93
N ASN A 48 29.61 35.85 -22.44
CA ASN A 48 29.94 35.66 -21.03
C ASN A 48 28.96 34.76 -20.26
N HIS A 49 28.84 33.51 -20.69
CA HIS A 49 27.96 32.52 -20.07
C HIS A 49 28.65 31.16 -19.89
N ASP A 50 28.17 30.41 -18.91
CA ASP A 50 28.64 29.04 -18.64
C ASP A 50 27.81 28.03 -19.44
N HIS A 51 28.49 27.04 -20.01
CA HIS A 51 27.85 25.85 -20.54
C HIS A 51 27.63 24.89 -19.39
N LEU A 52 26.37 24.55 -19.14
CA LEU A 52 25.99 23.62 -18.09
C LEU A 52 25.46 22.33 -18.72
N SER A 53 25.83 21.20 -18.13
CA SER A 53 25.10 19.95 -18.22
C SER A 53 24.55 19.57 -16.86
N TRP A 54 23.73 18.51 -16.82
CA TRP A 54 23.05 18.09 -15.61
C TRP A 54 23.28 16.60 -15.38
N ASP A 55 24.00 16.29 -14.30
CA ASP A 55 24.27 14.92 -13.89
C ASP A 55 23.06 14.37 -13.11
N ARG A 56 22.42 13.35 -13.68
CA ARG A 56 21.14 12.82 -13.24
C ARG A 56 21.22 12.17 -11.86
N GLU A 57 22.19 11.31 -11.63
CA GLU A 57 22.27 10.47 -10.43
C GLU A 57 22.48 11.29 -9.14
N PRO A 58 23.52 12.14 -9.00
CA PRO A 58 23.68 12.98 -7.82
C PRO A 58 22.62 14.10 -7.74
N GLY A 59 21.99 14.46 -8.86
CA GLY A 59 20.86 15.39 -8.88
C GLY A 59 19.61 14.79 -8.26
N LEU A 60 19.26 13.57 -8.65
CA LEU A 60 18.14 12.82 -8.09
C LEU A 60 18.34 12.53 -6.61
N GLU A 61 19.53 12.07 -6.23
CA GLU A 61 19.87 11.76 -4.84
C GLU A 61 19.64 12.97 -3.93
N ARG A 62 20.15 14.14 -4.35
CA ARG A 62 19.94 15.39 -3.62
C ARG A 62 18.46 15.79 -3.57
N PHE A 63 17.75 15.70 -4.69
CA PHE A 63 16.34 16.06 -4.77
C PHE A 63 15.49 15.17 -3.85
N ALA A 64 15.70 13.86 -3.88
CA ALA A 64 15.02 12.90 -3.01
C ALA A 64 15.33 13.17 -1.53
N ALA A 65 16.59 13.48 -1.18
CA ALA A 65 16.98 13.85 0.18
C ALA A 65 16.27 15.13 0.66
N ASP A 66 16.17 16.15 -0.20
CA ASP A 66 15.48 17.40 0.12
C ASP A 66 13.96 17.18 0.29
N VAL A 67 13.33 16.40 -0.59
CA VAL A 67 11.90 16.02 -0.48
C VAL A 67 11.64 15.22 0.80
N ASN A 68 12.45 14.21 1.10
CA ASN A 68 12.29 13.40 2.30
C ASN A 68 12.48 14.21 3.59
N ARG A 69 13.37 15.20 3.58
CA ARG A 69 13.50 16.15 4.69
C ARG A 69 12.23 16.99 4.89
N LEU A 70 11.57 17.40 3.80
CA LEU A 70 10.29 18.11 3.88
C LEU A 70 9.19 17.22 4.43
N PHE A 71 9.08 15.97 3.97
CA PHE A 71 8.11 15.01 4.50
C PHE A 71 8.30 14.77 5.99
N ALA A 72 9.52 14.50 6.43
CA ALA A 72 9.85 14.30 7.84
C ALA A 72 9.51 15.52 8.71
N ARG A 73 9.84 16.73 8.23
CA ARG A 73 9.55 17.98 8.97
C ARG A 73 8.05 18.24 9.11
N SER A 74 7.27 17.87 8.09
CA SER A 74 5.82 18.11 8.05
C SER A 74 4.99 16.97 8.67
N GLY A 75 5.64 15.91 9.18
CA GLY A 75 4.93 14.73 9.71
C GLY A 75 4.18 13.95 8.63
N VAL A 76 4.59 14.09 7.38
CA VAL A 76 3.95 13.50 6.20
C VAL A 76 4.55 12.10 6.00
N GLY A 77 3.70 11.07 6.10
CA GLY A 77 4.12 9.67 6.06
C GLY A 77 4.42 9.16 4.65
N PHE A 78 5.36 9.79 3.94
CA PHE A 78 5.82 9.38 2.62
C PHE A 78 7.33 9.43 2.51
N GLU A 79 7.86 8.70 1.55
CA GLU A 79 9.28 8.66 1.19
C GLU A 79 9.41 8.64 -0.33
N MET A 80 10.26 9.52 -0.86
CA MET A 80 10.81 9.43 -2.21
C MET A 80 11.97 8.45 -2.21
N LYS A 81 11.85 7.38 -3.00
CA LYS A 81 12.87 6.36 -3.22
C LYS A 81 14.01 6.93 -4.08
N ALA A 82 15.12 6.20 -4.11
CA ALA A 82 16.28 6.52 -4.94
C ALA A 82 15.98 6.57 -6.44
N ASP A 83 14.91 5.89 -6.91
CA ASP A 83 14.45 5.92 -8.30
C ASP A 83 13.56 7.13 -8.63
N GLY A 84 13.27 8.01 -7.66
CA GLY A 84 12.39 9.17 -7.81
C GLY A 84 10.90 8.88 -7.60
N GLY A 85 10.51 7.61 -7.45
CA GLY A 85 9.14 7.24 -7.10
C GLY A 85 8.83 7.51 -5.63
N ILE A 86 7.56 7.75 -5.30
CA ILE A 86 7.11 7.99 -3.93
C ILE A 86 6.32 6.78 -3.40
N GLN A 87 6.57 6.41 -2.14
CA GLN A 87 5.83 5.40 -1.40
C GLN A 87 5.35 5.93 -0.06
N ARG A 88 4.27 5.37 0.47
CA ARG A 88 3.79 5.69 1.82
C ARG A 88 4.66 4.99 2.87
N LEU A 89 5.01 5.70 3.93
CA LEU A 89 5.61 5.12 5.12
C LEU A 89 4.52 4.54 6.02
N MET A 90 4.64 3.25 6.32
CA MET A 90 3.80 2.59 7.32
C MET A 90 4.39 2.83 8.71
N PRO A 91 3.57 2.97 9.77
CA PRO A 91 4.11 3.01 11.13
C PRO A 91 4.95 1.76 11.40
N ALA A 92 6.10 1.92 12.06
CA ALA A 92 7.12 0.87 12.21
C ALA A 92 6.57 -0.45 12.77
N ALA A 93 5.61 -0.38 13.71
CA ALA A 93 4.95 -1.56 14.27
C ALA A 93 4.22 -2.42 13.22
N PHE A 94 3.76 -1.80 12.12
CA PHE A 94 3.16 -2.52 11.00
C PHE A 94 4.21 -3.00 10.01
N ALA A 95 5.28 -2.22 9.79
CA ALA A 95 6.38 -2.65 8.91
C ALA A 95 7.00 -3.98 9.37
N GLU A 96 7.05 -4.28 10.67
CA GLU A 96 7.50 -5.59 11.17
C GLU A 96 6.54 -6.74 10.82
N ILE A 97 5.22 -6.50 10.84
CA ILE A 97 4.20 -7.49 10.45
C ILE A 97 4.24 -7.73 8.93
N VAL A 98 4.48 -6.68 8.16
CA VAL A 98 4.46 -6.67 6.70
C VAL A 98 5.78 -7.13 6.08
N GLY A 99 6.92 -6.77 6.67
CA GLY A 99 8.20 -6.65 5.99
C GLY A 99 8.93 -7.94 5.63
N TRP A 100 8.52 -9.09 6.17
CA TRP A 100 9.30 -10.34 6.03
C TRP A 100 8.47 -11.60 5.81
N THR A 101 7.15 -11.48 5.64
CA THR A 101 6.31 -12.68 5.52
C THR A 101 6.33 -13.20 4.09
N VAL A 102 7.07 -14.29 3.85
CA VAL A 102 6.83 -15.13 2.67
C VAL A 102 5.62 -16.00 2.98
N TYR A 103 4.54 -15.79 2.25
CA TYR A 103 3.35 -16.60 2.35
C TYR A 103 3.57 -17.91 1.60
N GLN A 104 3.33 -19.02 2.28
CA GLN A 104 3.41 -20.37 1.71
C GLN A 104 2.10 -21.06 2.00
N THR A 105 1.00 -20.53 1.45
CA THR A 105 -0.33 -21.08 1.72
C THR A 105 -0.55 -22.45 1.07
N GLY A 106 0.30 -22.81 0.09
CA GLY A 106 0.13 -23.99 -0.77
C GLY A 106 -0.76 -23.70 -1.99
N ASP A 107 -1.25 -22.47 -2.14
CA ASP A 107 -2.02 -21.97 -3.27
C ASP A 107 -1.39 -20.68 -3.79
N SER A 108 -0.70 -20.78 -4.94
CA SER A 108 0.06 -19.67 -5.51
C SER A 108 -0.79 -18.44 -5.83
N GLU A 109 -2.08 -18.63 -6.11
CA GLU A 109 -2.98 -17.49 -6.33
C GLU A 109 -3.30 -16.75 -5.03
N THR A 110 -3.49 -17.47 -3.91
CA THR A 110 -3.62 -16.85 -2.59
C THR A 110 -2.36 -16.09 -2.21
N ASP A 111 -1.18 -16.66 -2.43
CA ASP A 111 0.11 -16.01 -2.14
C ASP A 111 0.27 -14.72 -2.98
N ALA A 112 -0.05 -14.77 -4.28
CA ALA A 112 -0.02 -13.61 -5.17
C ALA A 112 -1.02 -12.50 -4.78
N LEU A 113 -2.21 -12.87 -4.30
CA LEU A 113 -3.20 -11.91 -3.80
C LEU A 113 -2.68 -11.18 -2.55
N LEU A 114 -2.06 -11.92 -1.62
CA LEU A 114 -1.46 -11.35 -0.42
C LEU A 114 -0.32 -10.39 -0.78
N GLU A 115 0.62 -10.80 -1.62
CA GLU A 115 1.73 -9.94 -2.08
C GLU A 115 1.22 -8.67 -2.78
N ARG A 116 0.24 -8.82 -3.68
CA ARG A 116 -0.36 -7.67 -4.37
C ARG A 116 -1.07 -6.73 -3.40
N SER A 117 -1.79 -7.25 -2.42
CA SER A 117 -2.46 -6.45 -1.40
C SER A 117 -1.47 -5.60 -0.60
N MET A 118 -0.32 -6.19 -0.20
CA MET A 118 0.74 -5.51 0.53
C MET A 118 1.41 -4.42 -0.29
N LYS A 119 1.60 -4.64 -1.59
CA LYS A 119 2.14 -3.61 -2.48
C LYS A 119 1.19 -2.42 -2.61
N LEU A 120 -0.10 -2.71 -2.80
CA LEU A 120 -1.12 -1.71 -3.09
C LEU A 120 -1.49 -0.84 -1.88
N ILE A 121 -1.53 -1.41 -0.67
CA ILE A 121 -1.85 -0.64 0.56
C ILE A 121 -0.82 0.44 0.89
N ASN A 122 0.42 0.29 0.38
CA ASN A 122 1.50 1.26 0.52
C ASN A 122 1.46 2.38 -0.54
N SER A 123 0.51 2.33 -1.48
CA SER A 123 0.35 3.39 -2.47
C SER A 123 -0.13 4.69 -1.82
N ALA A 124 0.31 5.81 -2.38
CA ALA A 124 -0.24 7.12 -2.04
C ALA A 124 -1.65 7.33 -2.59
N LYS A 125 -2.01 6.62 -3.66
CA LYS A 125 -3.31 6.75 -4.33
C LYS A 125 -4.37 5.98 -3.54
N ILE A 126 -5.49 6.65 -3.24
CA ILE A 126 -6.57 6.04 -2.46
C ILE A 126 -7.16 4.83 -3.19
N ASP A 127 -7.32 4.91 -4.51
CA ASP A 127 -7.91 3.83 -5.29
C ASP A 127 -7.03 2.59 -5.34
N ASP A 128 -5.72 2.74 -5.47
CA ASP A 128 -4.78 1.62 -5.30
C ASP A 128 -4.94 0.95 -3.92
N ARG A 129 -5.14 1.73 -2.85
CA ARG A 129 -5.36 1.17 -1.52
C ARG A 129 -6.68 0.44 -1.38
N LYS A 130 -7.75 0.92 -2.05
CA LYS A 130 -9.03 0.18 -2.13
C LYS A 130 -8.84 -1.14 -2.85
N ASP A 131 -8.09 -1.16 -3.95
CA ASP A 131 -7.73 -2.40 -4.64
C ASP A 131 -6.93 -3.32 -3.71
N GLY A 132 -5.98 -2.78 -2.93
CA GLY A 132 -5.25 -3.55 -1.92
C GLY A 132 -6.17 -4.19 -0.87
N LEU A 133 -7.15 -3.43 -0.38
CA LEU A 133 -8.17 -3.91 0.55
C LEU A 133 -9.06 -5.00 -0.06
N GLU A 134 -9.45 -4.88 -1.34
CA GLU A 134 -10.15 -5.93 -2.06
C GLU A 134 -9.30 -7.21 -2.13
N LYS A 135 -8.03 -7.10 -2.52
CA LYS A 135 -7.15 -8.27 -2.69
C LYS A 135 -6.91 -9.05 -1.40
N ILE A 136 -6.78 -8.37 -0.26
CA ILE A 136 -6.65 -9.08 1.02
C ILE A 136 -7.94 -9.79 1.43
N TRP A 137 -9.11 -9.26 1.05
CA TRP A 137 -10.40 -9.94 1.24
C TRP A 137 -10.56 -11.13 0.30
N ASP A 138 -10.16 -11.00 -0.97
CA ASP A 138 -10.12 -12.13 -1.92
C ASP A 138 -9.22 -13.26 -1.40
N ALA A 139 -8.04 -12.91 -0.86
CA ALA A 139 -7.13 -13.88 -0.24
C ALA A 139 -7.80 -14.58 0.96
N PHE A 140 -8.46 -13.82 1.84
CA PHE A 140 -9.20 -14.38 2.98
C PHE A 140 -10.27 -15.39 2.54
N GLU A 141 -11.02 -15.10 1.47
CA GLU A 141 -12.04 -16.00 0.93
C GLU A 141 -11.46 -17.33 0.46
N ARG A 142 -10.26 -17.32 -0.12
CA ARG A 142 -9.54 -18.53 -0.54
C ARG A 142 -8.96 -19.28 0.65
N ILE A 143 -8.36 -18.56 1.61
CA ILE A 143 -7.79 -19.11 2.85
C ILE A 143 -8.82 -19.94 3.61
N LYS A 144 -10.10 -19.53 3.64
CA LYS A 144 -11.19 -20.32 4.26
C LYS A 144 -11.37 -21.73 3.68
N THR A 145 -10.81 -22.01 2.51
CA THR A 145 -10.97 -23.27 1.78
C THR A 145 -9.68 -24.08 1.61
N ILE A 146 -8.60 -23.72 2.31
CA ILE A 146 -7.30 -24.42 2.19
C ILE A 146 -7.25 -25.75 2.92
N GLU A 147 -8.10 -25.94 3.94
CA GLU A 147 -8.18 -27.21 4.66
C GLU A 147 -9.11 -28.19 3.93
N PRO A 148 -8.82 -29.51 3.96
CA PRO A 148 -9.76 -30.51 3.47
C PRO A 148 -11.08 -30.50 4.25
N GLY A 149 -12.22 -30.65 3.57
CA GLY A 149 -13.51 -30.71 4.24
C GLY A 149 -14.68 -30.86 3.28
N ALA A 150 -15.79 -31.41 3.77
CA ALA A 150 -16.97 -31.75 2.97
C ALA A 150 -17.68 -30.53 2.34
N ASN A 151 -17.52 -29.35 2.93
CA ASN A 151 -18.08 -28.09 2.42
C ASN A 151 -17.25 -26.90 2.94
N LYS A 152 -17.45 -25.71 2.37
CA LYS A 152 -16.71 -24.49 2.74
C LYS A 152 -16.76 -24.16 4.23
N LYS A 153 -17.89 -24.42 4.89
CA LYS A 153 -18.04 -24.19 6.34
C LYS A 153 -17.13 -25.13 7.14
N ALA A 154 -17.14 -26.42 6.81
CA ALA A 154 -16.29 -27.41 7.47
C ALA A 154 -14.79 -27.11 7.27
N GLN A 155 -14.40 -26.64 6.08
CA GLN A 155 -13.01 -26.25 5.78
C GLN A 155 -12.59 -25.03 6.62
N ALA A 156 -13.46 -24.02 6.71
CA ALA A 156 -13.20 -22.84 7.54
C ALA A 156 -13.12 -23.20 9.03
N ASP A 157 -14.00 -24.08 9.52
CA ASP A 157 -13.96 -24.55 10.91
C ASP A 157 -12.67 -25.33 11.21
N ALA A 158 -12.22 -26.19 10.29
CA ALA A 158 -10.96 -26.92 10.42
C ALA A 158 -9.75 -25.98 10.46
N LEU A 159 -9.76 -24.91 9.65
CA LEU A 159 -8.72 -23.87 9.70
C LEU A 159 -8.65 -23.22 11.08
N LEU A 160 -9.81 -22.83 11.62
CA LEU A 160 -9.91 -22.19 12.93
C LEU A 160 -9.52 -23.14 14.06
N ASP A 161 -9.83 -24.44 13.96
CA ASP A 161 -9.45 -25.46 14.93
C ASP A 161 -7.94 -25.74 14.95
N ARG A 162 -7.24 -25.49 13.83
CA ARG A 162 -5.77 -25.49 13.78
C ARG A 162 -5.19 -24.18 14.32
N ALA A 163 -5.90 -23.07 14.16
CA ALA A 163 -5.42 -21.76 14.57
C ALA A 163 -5.55 -21.48 16.09
N ALA A 164 -6.44 -22.19 16.78
CA ALA A 164 -6.66 -22.03 18.20
C ALA A 164 -7.01 -23.37 18.85
N THR A 165 -6.67 -23.54 20.14
CA THR A 165 -7.01 -24.75 20.90
C THR A 165 -8.51 -25.03 20.81
N SER A 166 -8.87 -26.22 20.32
CA SER A 166 -10.25 -26.66 20.14
C SER A 166 -11.05 -26.56 21.45
N GLY A 167 -12.27 -26.02 21.36
CA GLY A 167 -13.15 -25.82 22.52
C GLY A 167 -12.79 -24.63 23.42
N SER A 168 -11.69 -23.92 23.18
CA SER A 168 -11.34 -22.72 23.95
C SER A 168 -12.27 -21.54 23.66
N ARG A 169 -12.38 -20.61 24.63
CA ARG A 169 -13.05 -19.32 24.41
C ARG A 169 -12.41 -18.54 23.27
N PHE A 170 -11.09 -18.57 23.16
CA PHE A 170 -10.37 -17.89 22.08
C PHE A 170 -10.75 -18.42 20.69
N ARG A 171 -10.93 -19.75 20.55
CA ARG A 171 -11.45 -20.34 19.30
C ARG A 171 -12.86 -19.86 18.95
N GLN A 172 -13.72 -19.62 19.95
CA GLN A 172 -15.06 -19.06 19.72
C GLN A 172 -14.96 -17.61 19.24
N GLU A 173 -14.15 -16.78 19.89
CA GLU A 173 -13.88 -15.40 19.47
C GLU A 173 -13.33 -15.33 18.04
N LEU A 174 -12.41 -16.23 17.68
CA LEU A 174 -11.85 -16.29 16.33
C LEU A 174 -12.91 -16.63 15.27
N GLY A 175 -13.88 -17.48 15.61
CA GLY A 175 -15.02 -17.78 14.73
C GLY A 175 -15.99 -16.59 14.59
N THR A 176 -16.23 -15.86 15.67
CA THR A 176 -16.99 -14.60 15.65
C THR A 176 -16.31 -13.57 14.76
N GLU A 177 -14.99 -13.41 14.91
CA GLU A 177 -14.19 -12.48 14.10
C GLU A 177 -14.21 -12.86 12.62
N ALA A 178 -14.01 -14.13 12.26
CA ALA A 178 -14.08 -14.60 10.88
C ALA A 178 -15.46 -14.32 10.23
N SER A 179 -16.53 -14.50 11.02
CA SER A 179 -17.89 -14.20 10.59
C SER A 179 -18.10 -12.70 10.39
N ALA A 180 -17.63 -11.87 11.33
CA ALA A 180 -17.69 -10.41 11.23
C ALA A 180 -16.91 -9.89 10.01
N LEU A 181 -15.70 -10.39 9.76
CA LEU A 181 -14.89 -10.02 8.58
C LEU A 181 -15.58 -10.40 7.27
N THR A 182 -16.24 -11.57 7.22
CA THR A 182 -17.06 -11.96 6.07
C THR A 182 -18.23 -10.98 5.87
N SER A 183 -18.95 -10.64 6.94
CA SER A 183 -20.06 -9.69 6.88
C SER A 183 -19.62 -8.30 6.43
N ILE A 184 -18.52 -7.77 6.99
CA ILE A 184 -17.95 -6.47 6.61
C ILE A 184 -17.64 -6.42 5.12
N GLY A 185 -16.99 -7.45 4.58
CA GLY A 185 -16.66 -7.53 3.15
C GLY A 185 -17.88 -7.42 2.24
N ASN A 186 -18.97 -8.08 2.63
CA ASN A 186 -20.23 -8.07 1.90
C ASN A 186 -21.02 -6.76 2.05
N THR A 187 -20.93 -6.10 3.21
CA THR A 187 -21.71 -4.89 3.52
C THR A 187 -21.12 -3.63 2.88
N PHE A 188 -19.79 -3.47 2.91
CA PHE A 188 -19.12 -2.23 2.49
C PHE A 188 -18.58 -2.27 1.05
N ARG A 189 -19.10 -3.17 0.22
CA ARG A 189 -18.68 -3.31 -1.20
C ARG A 189 -17.16 -3.51 -1.38
N ILE A 190 -16.48 -4.07 -0.37
CA ILE A 190 -15.05 -4.41 -0.47
C ILE A 190 -14.85 -5.51 -1.51
N ARG A 191 -15.87 -6.36 -1.70
CA ARG A 191 -15.94 -7.38 -2.75
C ARG A 191 -17.18 -7.15 -3.62
N HIS A 192 -17.01 -7.15 -4.94
CA HIS A 192 -18.04 -7.04 -5.99
C HIS A 192 -19.03 -5.87 -5.86
N SER A 193 -19.14 -5.10 -6.93
CA SER A 193 -19.76 -3.80 -6.89
C SER A 193 -21.28 -3.84 -7.14
N GLU A 194 -22.13 -4.15 -6.14
CA GLU A 194 -23.60 -3.97 -6.29
C GLU A 194 -24.02 -2.51 -6.01
N THR A 195 -25.00 -1.99 -6.76
CA THR A 195 -25.51 -0.61 -6.63
C THR A 195 -26.32 -0.44 -5.35
N GLY A 196 -25.87 0.42 -4.42
CA GLY A 196 -26.64 0.83 -3.24
C GLY A 196 -25.93 0.79 -1.88
N GLN A 197 -24.66 0.36 -1.80
CA GLN A 197 -23.90 0.20 -0.55
C GLN A 197 -23.02 1.41 -0.20
N GLU A 198 -22.70 1.59 1.10
CA GLU A 198 -21.86 2.67 1.63
C GLU A 198 -20.41 2.58 1.11
N ASN A 199 -19.91 3.67 0.53
CA ASN A 199 -18.58 3.70 -0.07
C ASN A 199 -17.53 4.14 0.97
N LEU A 200 -16.50 3.31 1.18
CA LEU A 200 -15.36 3.63 2.04
C LEU A 200 -14.46 4.65 1.33
N SER A 201 -14.71 5.94 1.60
CA SER A 201 -13.95 7.04 0.99
C SER A 201 -12.76 7.52 1.85
N ARG A 202 -12.77 7.23 3.15
CA ARG A 202 -11.77 7.75 4.09
C ARG A 202 -10.54 6.83 4.20
N PRO A 203 -9.31 7.36 4.01
CA PRO A 203 -8.06 6.63 4.18
C PRO A 203 -7.96 5.80 5.45
N GLU A 204 -8.40 6.36 6.58
CA GLU A 204 -8.27 5.76 7.90
C GLU A 204 -9.12 4.49 8.05
N TYR A 205 -10.26 4.44 7.36
CA TYR A 205 -11.14 3.27 7.37
C TYR A 205 -10.54 2.12 6.55
N LEU A 206 -9.92 2.45 5.42
CA LEU A 206 -9.23 1.47 4.58
C LEU A 206 -8.07 0.83 5.36
N ASP A 207 -7.24 1.64 6.00
CA ASP A 207 -6.12 1.17 6.81
C ASP A 207 -6.60 0.28 7.97
N TYR A 208 -7.60 0.74 8.74
CA TYR A 208 -8.15 -0.05 9.85
C TYR A 208 -8.64 -1.43 9.38
N LEU A 209 -9.44 -1.49 8.33
CA LEU A 209 -10.00 -2.73 7.82
C LEU A 209 -8.92 -3.65 7.24
N PHE A 210 -7.96 -3.08 6.51
CA PHE A 210 -6.82 -3.82 5.97
C PHE A 210 -6.03 -4.47 7.09
N PHE A 211 -5.66 -3.72 8.12
CA PHE A 211 -4.85 -4.24 9.22
C PHE A 211 -5.60 -5.23 10.11
N ARG A 212 -6.91 -5.03 10.30
CA ARG A 212 -7.76 -5.99 10.98
C ARG A 212 -7.76 -7.34 10.25
N MET A 213 -7.96 -7.32 8.94
CA MET A 213 -7.91 -8.52 8.10
C MET A 213 -6.51 -9.15 8.08
N LEU A 214 -5.47 -8.35 7.90
CA LEU A 214 -4.08 -8.81 7.88
C LEU A 214 -3.71 -9.52 9.19
N SER A 215 -4.09 -8.94 10.34
CA SER A 215 -3.83 -9.53 11.65
C SER A 215 -4.48 -10.90 11.80
N PHE A 216 -5.72 -11.05 11.31
CA PHE A 216 -6.42 -12.33 11.30
C PHE A 216 -5.72 -13.36 10.40
N ILE A 217 -5.39 -12.98 9.15
CA ILE A 217 -4.71 -13.86 8.19
C ILE A 217 -3.35 -14.30 8.73
N GLN A 218 -2.56 -13.36 9.26
CA GLN A 218 -1.24 -13.64 9.85
C GLN A 218 -1.32 -14.65 10.99
N LEU A 219 -2.28 -14.48 11.90
CA LEU A 219 -2.52 -15.47 12.96
C LEU A 219 -2.85 -16.84 12.37
N ALA A 220 -3.80 -16.91 11.43
CA ALA A 220 -4.25 -18.17 10.83
C ALA A 220 -3.11 -18.89 10.06
N LEU A 221 -2.33 -18.16 9.27
CA LEU A 221 -1.24 -18.74 8.50
C LEU A 221 -0.06 -19.15 9.41
N LYS A 222 0.32 -18.33 10.39
CA LYS A 222 1.42 -18.65 11.31
C LYS A 222 1.13 -19.87 12.17
N THR A 223 -0.05 -19.93 12.76
CA THR A 223 -0.47 -21.06 13.61
C THR A 223 -0.66 -22.36 12.82
N THR A 224 -0.90 -22.26 11.52
CA THR A 224 -1.04 -23.42 10.64
C THR A 224 0.25 -23.80 9.89
N GLY A 225 1.36 -23.09 10.11
CA GLY A 225 2.68 -23.37 9.54
C GLY A 225 2.86 -22.91 8.09
N ARG A 226 2.14 -21.86 7.67
CA ARG A 226 2.07 -21.34 6.29
C ARG A 226 2.77 -19.99 6.09
N THR A 227 3.57 -19.59 7.06
CA THR A 227 4.46 -18.41 6.99
C THR A 227 5.85 -18.80 7.44
N THR A 228 6.88 -18.33 6.75
CA THR A 228 8.26 -18.37 7.26
C THR A 228 8.61 -17.01 7.83
N SER A 229 9.04 -16.97 9.09
CA SER A 229 9.67 -15.83 9.75
C SER A 229 11.14 -16.13 10.00
#